data_AF-A0M017-F1
#
_entry.id   AF-A0M017-F1
#
_cell.length_a   1.000
_cell.length_b   1.000
_cell.length_c   1.000
_cell.angle_alpha   90.00
_cell.angle_beta   90.00
_cell.angle_gamma   90.00
#
_symmetry.space_group_name_H-M   'P 1'
#
loop_
_entity.id
_entity.type
_entity.pdbx_description
1 polymer ?
#
loop_
_entity_poly.entity_id
_entity_poly.type
_entity_poly.pdbx_seq_one_letter_code
_entity_poly.pdbx_strand_id
1 'polypeptide(L)'
;MKYLFKGSLLILALSVSFVSCRNVEDDEDKTEVERLMDDPDNKVEVKDGGDKIKIETAEGDEIKIKKDDGEYKKKVDRADGSESKVKIDDGEVKVKTDN
;
A
#
# COMPACT_ATOMS: atom_id res chain seq x y z
N MET A 1 21.47 45.56 27.59
CA MET A 1 20.38 44.97 26.74
C MET A 1 20.70 45.11 25.25
N LYS A 2 21.78 44.49 24.73
CA LYS A 2 22.10 44.49 23.28
C LYS A 2 22.17 43.10 22.65
N TYR A 3 22.16 42.05 23.47
CA TYR A 3 22.29 40.65 23.02
C TYR A 3 20.99 39.83 23.13
N LEU A 4 19.95 40.37 23.77
CA LEU A 4 18.67 39.69 23.98
C LEU A 4 17.83 39.60 22.69
N PHE A 5 17.99 40.54 21.75
CA PHE A 5 17.29 40.53 20.46
C PHE A 5 17.87 39.54 19.44
N LYS A 6 19.13 39.12 19.59
CA LYS A 6 19.77 38.21 18.63
C LYS A 6 19.51 36.73 18.91
N GLY A 7 19.22 36.35 20.16
CA GLY A 7 18.90 34.96 20.53
C GLY A 7 17.48 34.54 20.18
N SER A 8 16.53 35.48 20.15
CA SER A 8 15.11 35.18 19.95
C SER A 8 14.75 34.72 18.53
N LEU A 9 15.50 35.16 17.51
CA LEU A 9 15.24 34.79 16.12
C LEU A 9 15.67 33.33 15.81
N LEU A 10 16.67 32.82 16.52
CA LEU A 10 17.26 31.50 16.27
C LEU A 10 16.42 30.36 16.88
N ILE A 11 15.69 30.63 17.96
CA ILE A 11 14.82 29.64 18.63
C ILE A 11 13.53 29.40 17.83
N LEU A 12 13.01 30.42 17.14
CA LEU A 12 11.78 30.31 16.34
C LEU A 12 11.96 29.43 15.09
N ALA A 13 13.17 29.43 14.51
CA ALA A 13 13.47 28.63 13.32
C ALA A 13 13.53 27.12 13.63
N LEU A 14 13.95 26.74 14.84
CA LEU A 14 14.05 25.34 15.27
C LEU A 14 12.69 24.68 15.51
N SER A 15 11.68 25.45 15.92
CA SER A 15 10.32 24.91 16.14
C SER A 15 9.59 24.51 14.86
N VAL A 16 9.88 25.16 13.72
CA VAL A 16 9.23 24.85 12.44
C VAL A 16 9.76 23.54 11.84
N SER A 17 11.02 23.19 12.12
CA SER A 17 11.63 21.93 11.66
C SER A 17 10.98 20.68 12.24
N PHE A 18 10.43 20.74 13.47
CA PHE A 18 9.72 19.61 14.08
C PHE A 18 8.29 19.41 13.55
N VAL A 19 7.66 20.46 13.00
CA VAL A 19 6.31 20.37 12.40
C VAL A 19 6.38 19.82 10.97
N SER A 20 7.43 20.16 10.20
CA SER A 20 7.59 19.66 8.83
C SER A 20 8.00 18.19 8.72
N CYS A 21 8.53 17.56 9.78
CA CYS A 21 8.81 16.12 9.80
C CYS A 21 7.63 15.27 10.31
N ARG A 22 6.50 15.88 10.70
CA ARG A 22 5.35 15.15 11.27
C ARG A 22 4.15 15.05 10.32
N ASN A 23 4.24 15.57 9.10
CA ASN A 23 3.12 15.58 8.15
C ASN A 23 3.54 15.05 6.78
N VAL A 24 4.18 13.89 6.78
CA VAL A 24 4.28 13.00 5.63
C VAL A 24 4.19 11.58 6.20
N GLU A 25 2.98 11.18 6.61
CA GLU A 25 2.62 9.77 6.48
C GLU A 25 2.33 9.61 5.00
N ASP A 26 3.38 9.21 4.29
CA ASP A 26 3.40 9.03 2.85
C ASP A 26 2.47 7.86 2.51
N ASP A 27 1.21 8.17 2.22
CA ASP A 27 0.28 7.19 1.64
C ASP A 27 0.74 6.76 0.23
N GLU A 28 1.76 7.40 -0.37
CA GLU A 28 2.28 7.05 -1.70
C GLU A 28 3.09 5.75 -1.71
N ASP A 29 3.64 5.31 -0.57
CA ASP A 29 4.40 4.05 -0.47
C ASP A 29 3.52 2.79 -0.30
N LYS A 30 2.21 2.96 -0.02
CA LYS A 30 1.30 1.81 0.13
C LYS A 30 1.03 1.17 -1.23
N THR A 31 1.34 -0.11 -1.36
CA THR A 31 1.00 -0.86 -2.58
C THR A 31 -0.51 -0.83 -2.83
N GLU A 32 -0.95 -0.91 -4.08
CA GLU A 32 -2.37 -0.90 -4.47
C GLU A 32 -3.20 -1.94 -3.69
N VAL A 33 -2.59 -3.08 -3.34
CA VAL A 33 -3.20 -4.12 -2.51
C VAL A 33 -3.38 -3.66 -1.07
N GLU A 34 -2.41 -2.96 -0.51
CA GLU A 34 -2.42 -2.50 0.88
C GLU A 34 -3.50 -1.43 1.10
N ARG A 35 -3.65 -0.51 0.14
CA ARG A 35 -4.75 0.46 0.15
C ARG A 35 -6.12 -0.22 0.11
N LEU A 36 -6.25 -1.29 -0.68
CA LEU A 36 -7.50 -2.05 -0.77
C LEU A 36 -7.78 -2.89 0.48
N MET A 37 -6.76 -3.23 1.28
CA MET A 37 -6.94 -3.88 2.57
C MET A 37 -7.32 -2.92 3.70
N ASP A 38 -6.82 -1.68 3.64
CA ASP A 38 -7.05 -0.65 4.65
C ASP A 38 -8.46 -0.05 4.54
N ASP A 39 -9.07 -0.15 3.36
CA ASP A 39 -10.42 0.31 3.09
C ASP A 39 -11.47 -0.55 3.82
N PRO A 40 -12.30 0.05 4.70
CA PRO A 40 -13.29 -0.68 5.50
C PRO A 40 -14.49 -1.20 4.71
N ASP A 41 -14.73 -0.68 3.50
CA ASP A 41 -15.81 -1.14 2.63
C ASP A 41 -15.41 -2.41 1.85
N ASN A 42 -14.11 -2.72 1.80
CA ASN A 42 -13.60 -3.91 1.15
C ASN A 42 -13.62 -5.11 2.11
N LYS A 43 -14.05 -6.26 1.60
CA LYS A 43 -14.06 -7.51 2.36
C LYS A 43 -12.74 -8.24 2.18
N VAL A 44 -11.94 -8.27 3.25
CA VAL A 44 -10.66 -8.98 3.30
C VAL A 44 -10.83 -10.33 3.99
N GLU A 45 -10.52 -11.43 3.29
CA GLU A 45 -10.43 -12.77 3.84
C GLU A 45 -8.97 -13.26 3.81
N VAL A 46 -8.40 -13.49 5.00
CA VAL A 46 -7.08 -14.10 5.16
C VAL A 46 -7.24 -15.57 5.55
N LYS A 47 -6.59 -16.45 4.80
CA LYS A 47 -6.60 -17.92 4.96
C LYS A 47 -5.18 -18.43 5.07
N ASP A 48 -5.05 -19.66 5.58
CA ASP A 48 -3.77 -20.35 5.73
C ASP A 48 -2.72 -19.49 6.48
N GLY A 49 -3.13 -18.83 7.57
CA GLY A 49 -2.20 -18.03 8.40
C GLY A 49 -1.60 -16.78 7.74
N GLY A 50 -2.04 -16.39 6.53
CA GLY A 50 -1.48 -15.26 5.79
C GLY A 50 -1.04 -15.61 4.36
N ASP A 51 -0.97 -16.90 4.03
CA ASP A 51 -0.49 -17.37 2.72
C ASP A 51 -1.51 -17.12 1.60
N LYS A 52 -2.81 -17.08 1.94
CA LYS A 52 -3.88 -16.79 1.00
C LYS A 52 -4.67 -15.58 1.47
N ILE A 53 -4.74 -14.57 0.61
CA ILE A 53 -5.49 -13.35 0.85
C ILE A 53 -6.49 -13.20 -0.30
N LYS A 54 -7.75 -12.93 0.04
CA LYS A 54 -8.79 -12.53 -0.91
C LYS A 54 -9.33 -11.17 -0.49
N ILE A 55 -9.43 -10.23 -1.43
CA ILE A 55 -10.00 -8.90 -1.23
C ILE A 55 -11.14 -8.76 -2.23
N GLU A 56 -12.34 -8.47 -1.76
CA GLU A 56 -13.51 -8.14 -2.58
C GLU A 56 -13.81 -6.66 -2.38
N THR A 57 -13.78 -5.87 -3.45
CA THR A 57 -14.08 -4.44 -3.38
C THR A 57 -15.58 -4.19 -3.47
N ALA A 58 -16.04 -3.06 -2.93
CA ALA A 58 -17.45 -2.66 -3.03
C ALA A 58 -17.91 -2.46 -4.50
N GLU A 59 -16.98 -2.16 -5.41
CA GLU A 59 -17.22 -2.01 -6.85
C GLU A 59 -17.40 -3.36 -7.56
N GLY A 60 -17.10 -4.48 -6.88
CA GLY A 60 -17.21 -5.83 -7.42
C GLY A 60 -15.91 -6.41 -7.97
N ASP A 61 -14.77 -5.74 -7.77
CA ASP A 61 -13.47 -6.29 -8.12
C ASP A 61 -13.04 -7.34 -7.08
N GLU A 62 -12.37 -8.38 -7.54
CA GLU A 62 -11.91 -9.48 -6.71
C GLU A 62 -10.41 -9.72 -6.91
N ILE A 63 -9.64 -9.56 -5.83
CA ILE A 63 -8.19 -9.74 -5.83
C ILE A 63 -7.85 -10.95 -4.98
N LYS A 64 -7.13 -11.91 -5.57
CA LYS A 64 -6.63 -13.12 -4.90
C LYS A 64 -5.11 -13.12 -4.92
N ILE A 65 -4.50 -13.20 -3.75
CA ILE A 65 -3.05 -13.32 -3.58
C ILE A 65 -2.78 -14.65 -2.89
N LYS A 66 -1.90 -15.45 -3.49
CA LYS A 66 -1.40 -16.70 -2.93
C LYS A 66 0.12 -16.62 -2.89
N LYS A 67 0.69 -16.82 -1.69
CA LYS A 67 2.11 -16.95 -1.43
C LYS A 67 2.36 -18.38 -0.99
N ASP A 68 3.23 -19.08 -1.70
CA ASP A 68 3.80 -20.36 -1.27
C ASP A 68 5.32 -20.21 -1.35
N ASP A 69 6.07 -21.04 -0.64
CA ASP A 69 7.54 -20.98 -0.54
C ASP A 69 8.23 -20.84 -1.93
N GLY A 70 8.60 -19.60 -2.30
CA GLY A 70 9.20 -19.26 -3.60
C GLY A 70 8.23 -19.02 -4.77
N GLU A 71 6.92 -19.26 -4.62
CA GLU A 71 5.88 -18.99 -5.63
C GLU A 71 4.96 -17.85 -5.17
N TYR A 72 4.81 -16.82 -6.00
CA TYR A 72 3.83 -15.76 -5.78
C TYR A 72 2.81 -15.72 -6.92
N LYS A 73 1.53 -15.66 -6.58
CA LYS A 73 0.44 -15.59 -7.56
C LYS A 73 -0.60 -14.54 -7.15
N LYS A 74 -0.76 -13.51 -7.99
CA LYS A 74 -1.80 -12.49 -7.88
C LYS A 74 -2.78 -12.65 -9.03
N LYS A 75 -4.08 -12.75 -8.73
CA LYS A 75 -5.17 -12.64 -9.71
C LYS A 75 -6.00 -11.41 -9.36
N VAL A 76 -6.35 -10.61 -10.36
CA VAL A 76 -7.24 -9.45 -10.26
C VAL A 76 -8.34 -9.70 -11.27
N ASP A 77 -9.55 -9.90 -10.78
CA ASP A 77 -10.77 -10.00 -11.57
C ASP A 77 -11.51 -8.67 -11.40
N ARG A 78 -11.74 -7.93 -12.49
CA ARG A 78 -12.43 -6.63 -12.42
C ARG A 78 -13.91 -6.78 -12.76
N ALA A 79 -14.73 -5.88 -12.22
CA ALA A 79 -16.16 -5.85 -12.48
C ALA A 79 -16.49 -5.63 -13.98
N ASP A 80 -15.57 -5.04 -14.75
CA ASP A 80 -15.73 -4.86 -16.20
C ASP A 80 -15.60 -6.17 -17.01
N GLY A 81 -15.18 -7.26 -16.36
CA GLY A 81 -14.95 -8.57 -16.98
C GLY A 81 -13.50 -8.85 -17.33
N SER A 82 -12.63 -7.83 -17.31
CA SER A 82 -11.18 -8.03 -17.50
C SER A 82 -10.56 -8.82 -16.35
N GLU A 83 -9.66 -9.75 -16.70
CA GLU A 83 -8.85 -10.48 -15.73
C GLU A 83 -7.36 -10.25 -15.94
N SER A 84 -6.62 -10.14 -14.85
CA SER A 84 -5.16 -9.97 -14.86
C SER A 84 -4.53 -10.94 -13.87
N LYS A 85 -3.52 -11.68 -14.32
CA LYS A 85 -2.86 -12.71 -13.54
C LYS A 85 -1.35 -12.54 -13.61
N VAL A 86 -0.74 -12.37 -12.45
CA VAL A 86 0.69 -12.33 -12.27
C VAL A 86 1.10 -13.58 -11.51
N LYS A 87 2.07 -14.32 -12.05
CA LYS A 87 2.74 -15.42 -11.38
C LYS A 87 4.24 -15.14 -11.34
N ILE A 88 4.87 -15.43 -10.22
CA ILE A 88 6.32 -15.41 -10.05
C ILE A 88 6.70 -16.80 -9.58
N ASP A 89 7.43 -17.51 -10.43
CA ASP A 89 7.95 -18.86 -10.19
C ASP A 89 9.48 -18.74 -10.22
N ASP A 90 10.15 -18.90 -9.08
CA ASP A 90 11.62 -18.96 -8.99
C ASP A 90 12.35 -17.79 -9.69
N GLY A 91 11.78 -16.59 -9.60
CA GLY A 91 12.29 -15.36 -10.22
C GLY A 91 11.79 -15.07 -11.64
N GLU A 92 11.06 -15.98 -12.29
CA GLU A 92 10.43 -15.76 -13.59
C GLU A 92 9.03 -15.14 -13.43
N VAL A 93 8.84 -13.93 -13.96
CA VAL A 93 7.55 -13.22 -13.93
C VAL A 93 6.73 -13.55 -15.17
N LYS A 94 5.57 -14.19 -14.97
CA LYS A 94 4.56 -14.45 -16.02
C LYS A 94 3.33 -13.58 -15.79
N VAL A 95 3.06 -12.66 -16.71
CA VAL A 95 1.86 -11.82 -16.72
C VAL A 95 0.92 -12.28 -17.82
N LYS A 96 -0.36 -12.46 -17.49
CA LYS A 96 -1.45 -12.66 -18.45
C LYS A 96 -2.53 -11.62 -18.18
N THR A 97 -3.02 -11.00 -19.23
CA THR A 97 -4.13 -10.05 -19.18
C THR A 97 -5.12 -10.46 -20.26
N ASP A 98 -6.34 -10.75 -19.86
CA ASP A 98 -7.43 -11.12 -20.75
C ASP A 98 -8.48 -9.99 -20.72
N ASN A 99 -8.94 -9.58 -21.89
CA ASN A 99 -9.88 -8.49 -22.16
C ASN A 99 -10.98 -9.01 -23.08
#